data_AF-A0A2E0DT19-F1
#
_entry.id   AF-A0A2E0DT19-F1
#
_cell.length_a   1.000
_cell.length_b   1.000
_cell.length_c   1.000
_cell.angle_alpha   90.00
_cell.angle_beta   90.00
_cell.angle_gamma   90.00
#
_symmetry.space_group_name_H-M   'P 1'
#
loop_
_entity.id
_entity.type
_entity.pdbx_description
1 polymer ?
#
loop_
_entity_poly.entity_id
_entity_poly.type
_entity_poly.pdbx_seq_one_letter_code
_entity_poly.pdbx_strand_id
1 'polypeptide(L)' 'MMATMSLAGCFGGDDGGSDEDETPVETLDEWQVHFANTASDLPECNDDRDGWLYYVSADENFRVCTQFGWEL' A
#
# COMPACT_ATOMS: atom_id res chain seq x y z
N MET A 1 21.00 -12.20 24.48
CA MET A 1 21.54 -11.05 23.72
C MET A 1 20.36 -10.19 23.34
N MET A 2 20.24 -8.98 23.88
CA MET A 2 19.25 -7.98 23.48
C MET A 2 20.04 -6.76 23.02
N ALA A 3 19.99 -6.46 21.72
CA ALA A 3 20.63 -5.29 21.16
C ALA A 3 19.68 -4.10 21.30
N THR A 4 19.97 -3.21 22.24
CA THR A 4 19.31 -1.90 22.36
C THR A 4 19.87 -0.98 21.29
N MET A 5 19.11 -0.75 20.21
CA MET A 5 19.48 0.25 19.21
C MET A 5 19.03 1.63 19.71
N SER A 6 20.00 2.43 20.14
CA SER A 6 19.81 3.83 20.49
C SER A 6 19.61 4.65 19.21
N LEU A 7 18.42 5.21 19.02
CA LEU A 7 18.17 6.19 17.96
C LEU A 7 18.87 7.50 18.32
N ALA A 8 20.10 7.69 17.82
CA ALA A 8 20.80 8.95 17.91
C ALA A 8 20.15 9.96 16.95
N GLY A 9 19.39 10.90 17.51
CA GLY A 9 18.91 12.08 16.79
C GLY A 9 20.06 13.04 16.51
N CYS A 10 20.35 13.26 15.23
CA CYS A 10 21.27 14.31 14.79
C CYS A 10 20.48 15.58 14.50
N PHE A 11 20.83 16.66 15.20
CA PHE A 11 20.34 18.03 14.99
C PHE A 11 20.92 18.63 13.69
N GLY A 12 20.08 19.24 12.87
CA GLY A 12 20.42 20.32 11.93
C GLY A 12 19.21 21.25 11.91
N GLY A 13 19.29 22.53 12.26
CA GLY A 13 20.21 23.54 11.75
C GLY A 13 19.33 24.54 10.99
N ASP A 14 18.80 25.53 11.71
CA ASP A 14 18.05 26.67 11.15
C ASP A 14 19.02 27.55 10.34
N ASP A 15 18.89 27.58 9.02
CA ASP A 15 19.52 28.58 8.17
C ASP A 15 18.69 28.81 6.89
N GLY A 16 18.13 30.01 6.77
CA GLY A 16 17.90 30.69 5.50
C GLY A 16 16.91 30.06 4.52
N GLY A 17 15.64 30.44 4.63
CA GLY A 17 14.64 30.19 3.58
C GLY A 17 15.09 30.73 2.23
N SER A 18 15.38 29.81 1.32
CA SER A 18 15.27 30.00 -0.12
C SER A 18 14.43 28.83 -0.60
N ASP A 19 13.36 29.18 -1.30
CA ASP A 19 12.45 28.29 -2.01
C ASP A 19 13.19 27.18 -2.79
N GLU A 20 12.43 26.19 -3.29
CA GLU A 20 12.84 25.17 -4.28
C GLU A 20 13.24 23.81 -3.69
N ASP A 21 12.24 23.03 -3.28
CA ASP A 21 11.76 21.84 -4.02
C ASP A 21 10.84 21.08 -3.07
N GLU A 22 9.56 21.45 -3.06
CA GLU A 22 8.53 20.55 -2.52
C GLU A 22 8.48 19.36 -3.47
N THR A 23 9.39 18.40 -3.30
CA THR A 23 9.27 17.09 -3.93
C THR A 23 7.82 16.68 -3.73
N PRO A 24 7.02 16.41 -4.78
CA PRO A 24 5.64 16.05 -4.62
C PRO A 24 5.62 14.94 -3.58
N VAL A 25 4.98 15.20 -2.44
CA VAL A 25 4.67 14.13 -1.50
C VAL A 25 3.76 13.25 -2.32
N GLU A 26 4.31 12.19 -2.92
CA GLU A 26 3.51 11.21 -3.64
C GLU A 26 2.52 10.71 -2.61
N THR A 27 1.29 11.20 -2.71
CA THR A 27 0.20 10.74 -1.89
C THR A 27 0.05 9.29 -2.31
N LEU A 28 0.63 8.37 -1.53
CA LEU A 28 0.34 6.95 -1.71
C LEU A 28 -1.17 6.86 -1.55
N ASP A 29 -1.86 6.69 -2.67
CA ASP A 29 -3.30 6.49 -2.67
C ASP A 29 -3.57 5.37 -1.68
N GLU A 30 -4.45 5.65 -0.71
CA GLU A 30 -4.86 4.67 0.30
C GLU A 30 -5.23 3.38 -0.44
N TRP A 31 -4.56 2.28 -0.11
CA TRP A 31 -4.76 1.01 -0.82
C TRP A 31 -6.25 0.69 -0.84
N GLN A 32 -6.83 0.66 -2.04
CA GLN A 32 -8.25 0.49 -2.22
C GLN A 32 -8.61 -0.97 -1.95
N VAL A 33 -8.97 -1.26 -0.69
CA VAL A 33 -9.42 -2.59 -0.27
C VAL A 33 -10.91 -2.70 -0.50
N HIS A 34 -11.29 -3.66 -1.34
CA HIS A 34 -12.67 -3.99 -1.61
C HIS A 34 -13.11 -5.23 -0.82
N PHE A 35 -14.42 -5.42 -0.69
CA PHE A 35 -15.00 -6.55 0.03
C PHE A 35 -15.87 -7.39 -0.92
N ALA A 36 -15.74 -8.71 -0.79
CA ALA A 36 -16.59 -9.70 -1.46
C ALA A 36 -17.01 -10.79 -0.47
N ASN A 37 -18.21 -11.34 -0.65
CA ASN A 37 -18.66 -12.46 0.18
C ASN A 37 -17.97 -13.76 -0.23
N THR A 38 -17.89 -14.04 -1.53
CA THR A 38 -17.30 -15.27 -2.08
C THR A 38 -16.37 -14.96 -3.25
N ALA A 39 -15.52 -15.92 -3.62
CA ALA A 39 -14.64 -15.80 -4.78
C ALA A 39 -15.39 -15.53 -6.11
N SER A 40 -16.67 -15.93 -6.19
CA SER A 40 -17.52 -15.71 -7.37
C SER A 40 -18.12 -14.31 -7.45
N ASP A 41 -18.08 -13.55 -6.35
CA ASP A 41 -18.55 -12.15 -6.31
C ASP A 41 -17.47 -11.17 -6.79
N LEU A 42 -16.25 -11.64 -7.04
CA LEU A 42 -15.18 -10.78 -7.55
C LEU A 42 -15.44 -10.45 -9.02
N PRO A 43 -15.22 -9.19 -9.43
CA PRO A 43 -15.28 -8.82 -10.84
C PRO A 43 -14.20 -9.56 -11.63
N GLU A 44 -14.30 -9.53 -12.95
CA GLU A 44 -13.24 -10.01 -13.83
C GLU A 44 -11.93 -9.28 -13.51
N CYS A 45 -10.86 -10.04 -13.27
CA CYS A 45 -9.52 -9.49 -13.10
C CYS A 45 -8.93 -9.23 -14.50
N ASN A 46 -8.70 -7.95 -14.79
CA ASN A 46 -8.18 -7.43 -16.05
C ASN A 46 -7.13 -6.34 -15.78
N ASP A 47 -6.45 -5.85 -16.81
CA ASP A 47 -5.37 -4.86 -16.66
C ASP A 47 -5.83 -3.55 -15.96
N ASP A 48 -7.11 -3.17 -16.08
CA ASP A 48 -7.67 -2.01 -15.38
C ASP A 48 -7.75 -2.18 -13.85
N ARG A 49 -7.67 -3.43 -13.37
CA ARG A 49 -7.77 -3.82 -11.96
C ARG A 49 -6.49 -4.44 -11.43
N ASP A 50 -5.41 -4.42 -12.21
CA ASP A 50 -4.13 -4.95 -11.77
C ASP A 50 -3.71 -4.27 -10.46
N GLY A 51 -3.34 -5.07 -9.46
CA GLY A 51 -3.01 -4.60 -8.12
C GLY A 51 -4.20 -4.30 -7.19
N TRP A 52 -5.45 -4.47 -7.62
CA TRP A 52 -6.60 -4.33 -6.72
C TRP A 52 -6.62 -5.42 -5.67
N LEU A 53 -7.00 -5.05 -4.44
CA LEU A 53 -7.04 -5.95 -3.29
C LEU A 53 -8.50 -6.18 -2.86
N TYR A 54 -8.92 -7.45 -2.77
CA TYR A 54 -10.23 -7.85 -2.25
C TYR A 54 -10.07 -8.71 -1.01
N TYR A 55 -10.78 -8.37 0.07
CA TYR A 55 -11.01 -9.31 1.16
C TYR A 55 -12.23 -10.18 0.84
N VAL A 56 -12.04 -11.50 0.83
CA VAL A 56 -13.11 -12.46 0.58
C VAL A 56 -13.52 -13.12 1.89
N SER A 57 -14.72 -12.84 2.38
CA SER A 57 -15.15 -13.30 3.70
C SER A 57 -15.29 -14.81 3.80
N ALA A 58 -15.75 -15.49 2.75
CA ALA A 58 -15.87 -16.95 2.73
C ALA A 58 -14.51 -17.68 2.79
N ASP A 59 -13.46 -17.06 2.26
CA ASP A 59 -12.09 -17.59 2.30
C ASP A 59 -11.30 -17.06 3.50
N GLU A 60 -11.83 -16.05 4.20
CA GLU A 60 -11.17 -15.28 5.27
C GLU A 60 -9.77 -14.75 4.90
N ASN A 61 -9.54 -14.49 3.61
CA ASN A 61 -8.24 -14.09 3.07
C ASN A 61 -8.36 -12.92 2.08
N PHE A 62 -7.23 -12.25 1.87
CA PHE A 62 -7.09 -11.28 0.79
C PHE A 62 -6.82 -11.99 -0.53
N ARG A 63 -7.28 -11.39 -1.61
CA ARG A 63 -6.95 -11.76 -2.97
C ARG A 63 -6.49 -10.52 -3.73
N VAL A 64 -5.44 -10.66 -4.52
CA VAL A 64 -4.90 -9.62 -5.39
C VAL A 64 -5.15 -9.97 -6.85
N CYS A 65 -5.56 -9.00 -7.64
CA CYS A 65 -5.65 -9.16 -9.08
C CYS A 65 -4.24 -8.99 -9.68
N THR A 66 -3.79 -10.02 -10.40
CA THR A 66 -2.53 -10.04 -11.14
C THR A 66 -2.80 -10.32 -12.61
N GLN A 67 -1.77 -10.25 -13.45
CA GLN A 67 -1.85 -10.67 -14.86
C GLN A 67 -2.32 -12.13 -15.08
N PHE A 68 -2.32 -12.97 -14.03
CA PHE A 68 -2.78 -14.37 -14.09
C PHE A 68 -4.18 -14.57 -13.50
N GLY A 69 -4.84 -13.50 -13.04
CA GLY A 69 -6.14 -13.55 -12.39
C GLY A 69 -6.05 -13.24 -10.89
N TRP A 70 -7.06 -13.67 -10.14
CA TRP A 70 -7.11 -13.50 -8.69
C TRP A 70 -6.21 -14.50 -7.96
N GLU A 71 -5.18 -14.00 -7.29
CA GLU A 71 -4.25 -14.77 -6.46
C GLU A 71 -4.47 -14.49 -4.96
N LEU A 72 -4.08 -15.43 -4.09
CA LEU A 72 -4.15 -15.29 -2.62
C LEU A 72 -2.88 -14.63 -2.08
#